data_AF-A0A5C6FBI2-F1
#
_entry.id   AF-A0A5C6FBI2-F1
#
_cell.length_a   1.000
_cell.length_b   1.000
_cell.length_c   1.000
_cell.angle_alpha   90.00
_cell.angle_beta   90.00
_cell.angle_gamma   90.00
#
_symmetry.space_group_name_H-M   'P 1'
#
loop_
_entity.id
_entity.type
_entity.pdbx_description
1 polymer ?
#
loop_
_entity_poly.entity_id
_entity_poly.type
_entity_poly.pdbx_seq_one_letter_code
_entity_poly.pdbx_strand_id
1 'polypeptide(L)'
;MSRSESIKKLRDQLVRRRDALHRALEGDLSLLRELHQEKTGDILDAAADTAQDELNSQLIEAESRELNAINDAIGRFDAGMFGNCDGCGKPIPLSRLRAIPYATDCIDCRRKAESKNGSGTTVLWNRVFDNAEVDSV
;
A
#
# COMPACT_ATOMS: atom_id res chain seq x y z
N MET A 1 21.25 -19.69 2.13
CA MET A 1 21.06 -18.30 2.59
C MET A 1 20.53 -18.33 4.01
N SER A 2 21.17 -17.59 4.92
CA SER A 2 20.67 -17.46 6.30
C SER A 2 19.42 -16.58 6.33
N ARG A 3 18.52 -16.79 7.32
CA ARG A 3 17.35 -15.93 7.55
C ARG A 3 17.77 -14.46 7.71
N SER A 4 18.88 -14.22 8.41
CA SER A 4 19.46 -12.89 8.61
C SER A 4 19.89 -12.24 7.28
N GLU A 5 20.48 -13.01 6.38
CA GLU A 5 20.91 -12.53 5.06
C GLU A 5 19.73 -12.15 4.17
N SER A 6 18.64 -12.93 4.22
CA SER A 6 17.40 -12.62 3.50
C SER A 6 16.74 -11.34 4.03
N ILE A 7 16.77 -11.17 5.36
CA ILE A 7 16.24 -9.99 6.05
C ILE A 7 17.04 -8.73 5.66
N LYS A 8 18.39 -8.80 5.62
CA LYS A 8 19.22 -7.69 5.13
C LYS A 8 18.89 -7.29 3.68
N LYS A 9 18.72 -8.25 2.77
CA LYS A 9 18.33 -7.97 1.39
C LYS A 9 16.98 -7.25 1.28
N LEU A 10 16.02 -7.61 2.14
CA LEU A 10 14.71 -6.93 2.19
C LEU A 10 14.85 -5.48 2.69
N ARG A 11 15.72 -5.21 3.66
CA ARG A 11 16.04 -3.84 4.09
C ARG A 11 16.56 -3.00 2.94
N ASP A 12 17.53 -3.51 2.18
CA ASP A 12 18.10 -2.78 1.05
C ASP A 12 17.07 -2.51 -0.05
N GLN A 13 16.12 -3.44 -0.25
CA GLN A 13 14.99 -3.25 -1.15
C GLN A 13 14.04 -2.14 -0.65
N LEU A 14 13.70 -2.15 0.63
CA LEU A 14 12.86 -1.14 1.26
C LEU A 14 13.48 0.26 1.18
N VAL A 15 14.78 0.39 1.46
CA VAL A 15 15.52 1.66 1.36
C VAL A 15 15.48 2.19 -0.08
N ARG A 16 15.76 1.33 -1.07
CA ARG A 16 15.66 1.72 -2.49
C ARG A 16 14.25 2.18 -2.88
N ARG A 17 13.21 1.49 -2.38
CA ARG A 17 11.82 1.86 -2.64
C ARG A 17 11.46 3.21 -2.01
N ARG A 18 11.86 3.44 -0.74
CA ARG A 18 11.69 4.73 -0.05
C ARG A 18 12.31 5.88 -0.84
N ASP A 19 13.57 5.71 -1.24
CA ASP A 19 14.29 6.77 -1.96
C ASP A 19 13.69 7.03 -3.35
N ALA A 20 13.12 6.00 -3.99
CA ALA A 20 12.37 6.15 -5.23
C ALA A 20 11.05 6.91 -5.03
N LEU A 21 10.29 6.58 -3.96
CA LEU A 21 9.06 7.30 -3.60
C LEU A 21 9.32 8.76 -3.25
N HIS A 22 10.38 9.07 -2.52
CA HIS A 22 10.75 10.47 -2.24
C HIS A 22 11.00 11.27 -3.52
N ARG A 23 11.74 10.69 -4.48
CA ARG A 23 12.01 11.34 -5.76
C ARG A 23 10.75 11.50 -6.62
N ALA A 24 9.87 10.51 -6.63
CA ALA A 24 8.60 10.59 -7.34
C ALA A 24 7.74 11.72 -6.77
N LEU A 25 7.55 11.76 -5.45
CA LEU A 25 6.75 12.77 -4.77
C LEU A 25 7.32 14.19 -4.97
N GLU A 26 8.64 14.35 -4.92
CA GLU A 26 9.29 15.64 -5.19
C GLU A 26 9.06 16.10 -6.64
N GLY A 27 9.17 15.18 -7.60
CA GLY A 27 8.86 15.44 -9.01
C GLY A 27 7.39 15.81 -9.24
N ASP A 28 6.46 15.05 -8.68
CA ASP A 28 5.02 15.29 -8.83
C ASP A 28 4.62 16.64 -8.22
N LEU A 29 5.19 17.00 -7.06
CA LEU A 29 4.96 18.31 -6.44
C LEU A 29 5.54 19.46 -7.26
N SER A 30 6.69 19.28 -7.92
CA SER A 30 7.23 20.29 -8.84
C SER A 30 6.34 20.48 -10.06
N LEU A 31 5.90 19.39 -10.69
CA LEU A 31 5.03 19.42 -11.87
C LEU A 31 3.69 20.09 -11.56
N LEU A 32 3.07 19.75 -10.42
CA LEU A 32 1.83 20.38 -9.97
C LEU A 32 1.95 21.90 -9.79
N ARG A 33 3.10 22.38 -9.30
CA ARG A 33 3.36 23.82 -9.14
C ARG A 33 3.51 24.54 -10.48
N GLU A 34 4.21 23.93 -11.43
CA GLU A 34 4.37 24.48 -12.79
C GLU A 34 3.02 24.58 -13.50
N LEU A 35 2.22 23.50 -13.47
CA LEU A 35 0.88 23.48 -14.03
C LEU A 35 -0.04 24.54 -13.40
N HIS A 36 0.08 24.80 -12.09
CA HIS A 36 -0.71 25.85 -11.43
C HIS A 36 -0.25 27.27 -11.78
N GLN A 37 1.04 27.49 -12.10
CA GLN A 37 1.55 28.82 -12.46
C GLN A 37 1.16 29.25 -13.88
N GLU A 38 0.99 28.30 -14.81
CA GLU A 38 0.60 28.59 -16.20
C GLU A 38 -0.91 28.75 -16.41
N LYS A 39 -1.73 28.65 -15.36
CA LYS A 39 -3.20 28.61 -15.49
C LYS A 39 -3.84 29.97 -15.84
N THR A 40 -4.30 30.06 -17.08
CA THR A 40 -5.39 30.94 -17.54
C THR A 40 -6.41 30.08 -18.32
N GLY A 41 -7.30 29.37 -17.62
CA GLY A 41 -8.27 28.43 -18.22
C GLY A 41 -9.73 28.86 -18.07
N ASP A 42 -10.63 28.25 -18.84
CA ASP A 42 -12.08 28.48 -18.79
C ASP A 42 -12.82 27.52 -17.83
N ILE A 43 -14.16 27.56 -17.79
CA ILE A 43 -14.97 26.76 -16.84
C ILE A 43 -14.85 25.25 -17.09
N LEU A 44 -14.62 24.83 -18.34
CA LEU A 44 -14.44 23.40 -18.67
C LEU A 44 -13.06 22.91 -18.21
N ASP A 45 -12.04 23.74 -18.37
CA ASP A 45 -10.70 23.48 -17.84
C ASP A 45 -10.74 23.31 -16.31
N ALA A 46 -11.49 24.16 -15.60
CA ALA A 46 -11.63 24.09 -14.14
C ALA A 46 -12.26 22.77 -13.65
N ALA A 47 -13.22 22.19 -14.38
CA ALA A 47 -13.85 20.92 -14.01
C ALA A 47 -12.89 19.74 -14.21
N ALA A 48 -12.15 19.71 -15.33
CA ALA A 48 -11.14 18.69 -15.60
C ALA A 48 -9.99 18.76 -14.59
N ASP A 49 -9.55 19.97 -14.25
CA ASP A 49 -8.53 20.22 -13.24
C ASP A 49 -8.92 19.68 -11.87
N THR A 50 -10.16 19.92 -11.44
CA THR A 50 -10.63 19.47 -10.12
C THR A 50 -10.59 17.94 -10.01
N ALA A 51 -10.99 17.24 -11.07
CA ALA A 51 -10.92 15.78 -11.12
C ALA A 51 -9.47 15.28 -11.10
N GLN A 52 -8.57 15.96 -11.82
CA GLN A 52 -7.14 15.61 -11.83
C GLN A 52 -6.49 15.86 -10.46
N ASP A 53 -6.82 16.96 -9.79
CA ASP A 53 -6.33 17.29 -8.46
C ASP A 53 -6.79 16.27 -7.40
N GLU A 54 -8.04 15.79 -7.50
CA GLU A 54 -8.55 14.73 -6.63
C GLU A 54 -7.79 13.41 -6.82
N LEU A 55 -7.60 12.98 -8.07
CA LEU A 55 -6.83 11.78 -8.39
C LEU A 55 -5.39 11.88 -7.88
N ASN A 56 -4.74 13.02 -8.11
CA ASN A 56 -3.39 13.28 -7.63
C ASN A 56 -3.33 13.25 -6.10
N SER A 57 -4.32 13.81 -5.42
CA SER A 57 -4.41 13.80 -3.95
C SER A 57 -4.53 12.37 -3.41
N GLN A 58 -5.36 11.53 -4.01
CA GLN A 58 -5.50 10.13 -3.61
C GLN A 58 -4.22 9.32 -3.83
N LEU A 59 -3.52 9.58 -4.93
CA LEU A 59 -2.25 8.95 -5.26
C LEU A 59 -1.16 9.34 -4.24
N ILE A 60 -1.01 10.63 -3.96
CA ILE A 60 -0.11 11.16 -2.94
C ILE A 60 -0.42 10.55 -1.57
N GLU A 61 -1.69 10.42 -1.21
CA GLU A 61 -2.09 9.80 0.06
C GLU A 61 -1.69 8.31 0.13
N ALA A 62 -1.90 7.57 -0.96
CA ALA A 62 -1.48 6.17 -1.05
C ALA A 62 0.04 6.00 -0.95
N GLU A 63 0.81 6.84 -1.65
CA GLU A 63 2.26 6.84 -1.60
C GLU A 63 2.80 7.24 -0.22
N SER A 64 2.19 8.24 0.42
CA SER A 64 2.50 8.65 1.79
C SER A 64 2.26 7.52 2.79
N ARG A 65 1.15 6.78 2.66
CA ARG A 65 0.86 5.60 3.49
C ARG A 65 1.91 4.50 3.27
N GLU A 66 2.28 4.21 2.01
CA GLU A 66 3.34 3.25 1.71
C GLU A 66 4.67 3.68 2.33
N LEU A 67 5.03 4.95 2.17
CA LEU A 67 6.27 5.53 2.69
C LEU A 67 6.36 5.41 4.21
N ASN A 68 5.27 5.72 4.91
CA ASN A 68 5.19 5.55 6.36
C ASN A 68 5.38 4.09 6.77
N ALA A 69 4.71 3.15 6.08
CA ALA A 69 4.88 1.72 6.34
C ALA A 69 6.32 1.24 6.10
N ILE A 70 7.00 1.77 5.08
CA ILE A 70 8.41 1.47 4.81
C ILE A 70 9.32 2.03 5.91
N ASN A 71 9.09 3.27 6.34
CA ASN A 71 9.87 3.90 7.41
C ASN A 71 9.72 3.16 8.74
N ASP A 72 8.49 2.75 9.09
CA ASP A 72 8.21 1.93 10.26
C ASP A 72 8.92 0.58 10.18
N ALA A 73 8.90 -0.07 9.01
CA ALA A 73 9.60 -1.32 8.80
C ALA A 73 11.12 -1.15 9.01
N ILE A 74 11.73 -0.09 8.46
CA ILE A 74 13.14 0.23 8.64
C ILE A 74 13.46 0.51 10.12
N GLY A 75 12.61 1.26 10.83
CA GLY A 75 12.78 1.51 12.26
C GLY A 75 12.79 0.20 13.08
N ARG A 76 11.93 -0.75 12.74
CA ARG A 76 11.91 -2.09 13.39
C ARG A 76 13.15 -2.92 13.06
N PHE A 77 13.72 -2.75 11.88
CA PHE A 77 14.99 -3.36 11.51
C PHE A 77 16.11 -2.86 12.41
N ASP A 78 16.19 -1.54 12.59
CA ASP A 78 17.23 -0.91 13.40
C ASP A 78 17.06 -1.24 14.90
N ALA A 79 15.81 -1.44 15.36
CA ALA A 79 15.50 -1.94 16.70
C ALA A 79 15.74 -3.45 16.91
N GLY A 80 16.07 -4.21 15.85
CA GLY A 80 16.28 -5.66 15.94
C GLY A 80 15.02 -6.51 16.13
N MET A 81 13.83 -5.90 16.02
CA MET A 81 12.53 -6.58 16.17
C MET A 81 11.92 -7.02 14.84
N PHE A 82 12.59 -6.75 13.72
CA PHE A 82 12.07 -7.02 12.40
C PHE A 82 11.92 -8.52 12.11
N GLY A 83 10.78 -8.88 11.51
CA GLY A 83 10.47 -10.25 11.12
C GLY A 83 9.79 -11.06 12.22
N ASN A 84 9.33 -10.42 13.29
CA ASN A 84 8.45 -10.96 14.32
C ASN A 84 7.08 -10.27 14.23
N CYS A 85 6.02 -11.03 14.48
CA CYS A 85 4.64 -10.53 14.46
C CYS A 85 4.33 -9.73 15.72
N ASP A 86 3.73 -8.55 15.59
CA ASP A 86 3.32 -7.74 16.75
C ASP A 86 2.21 -8.41 17.57
N GLY A 87 1.22 -9.01 16.90
CA GLY A 87 0.09 -9.64 17.61
C GLY A 87 0.41 -10.93 18.36
N CYS A 88 1.44 -11.70 17.98
CA CYS A 88 1.73 -13.00 18.61
C CYS A 88 3.21 -13.27 18.93
N GLY A 89 4.12 -12.36 18.58
CA GLY A 89 5.57 -12.49 18.79
C GLY A 89 6.28 -13.53 17.92
N LYS A 90 5.53 -14.36 17.17
CA LYS A 90 6.10 -15.43 16.33
C LYS A 90 6.85 -14.87 15.12
N PRO A 91 7.88 -15.59 14.61
CA PRO A 91 8.58 -15.17 13.41
C PRO A 91 7.65 -15.19 12.18
N ILE A 92 7.61 -14.08 11.45
CA ILE A 92 6.87 -13.97 10.20
C ILE A 92 7.54 -14.86 9.14
N PRO A 93 6.77 -15.64 8.37
CA PRO A 93 7.32 -16.47 7.31
C PRO A 93 7.97 -15.62 6.21
N LEU A 94 9.13 -16.07 5.72
CA LEU A 94 9.87 -15.34 4.68
C LEU A 94 9.08 -15.16 3.39
N SER A 95 8.18 -16.09 3.05
CA SER A 95 7.28 -15.95 1.90
C SER A 95 6.40 -14.70 1.99
N ARG A 96 5.89 -14.39 3.17
CA ARG A 96 5.10 -13.18 3.42
C ARG A 96 5.96 -11.92 3.34
N LEU A 97 7.14 -11.93 3.96
CA LEU A 97 8.06 -10.78 3.90
C LEU A 97 8.61 -10.54 2.49
N ARG A 98 8.68 -11.56 1.63
CA ARG A 98 9.03 -11.38 0.21
C ARG A 98 7.89 -10.77 -0.60
N ALA A 99 6.64 -11.10 -0.27
CA ALA A 99 5.48 -10.52 -0.94
C ALA A 99 5.16 -9.10 -0.45
N ILE A 100 5.21 -8.88 0.87
CA ILE A 100 4.94 -7.60 1.53
C ILE A 100 6.07 -7.36 2.55
N PRO A 101 7.13 -6.63 2.17
CA PRO A 101 8.32 -6.45 3.01
C PRO A 101 8.11 -5.63 4.28
N TYR A 102 7.08 -4.78 4.31
CA TYR A 102 6.70 -3.95 5.47
C TYR A 102 5.60 -4.60 6.34
N ALA A 103 5.34 -5.90 6.19
CA ALA A 103 4.32 -6.59 6.99
C ALA A 103 4.69 -6.69 8.48
N THR A 104 3.80 -6.18 9.34
CA THR A 104 3.94 -6.17 10.80
C THR A 104 3.32 -7.39 11.50
N ASP A 105 2.30 -8.00 10.87
CA ASP A 105 1.57 -9.13 11.40
C ASP A 105 1.76 -10.41 10.57
N CYS A 106 1.69 -11.57 11.24
CA CYS A 106 1.60 -12.86 10.58
C CYS A 106 0.21 -13.07 9.92
N ILE A 107 0.11 -14.08 9.05
CA ILE A 107 -1.13 -14.38 8.31
C ILE A 107 -2.29 -14.65 9.28
N ASP A 108 -2.04 -15.39 10.36
CA ASP A 108 -3.07 -15.76 11.32
C ASP A 108 -3.59 -14.56 12.11
N CYS A 109 -2.68 -13.69 12.57
CA CYS A 109 -3.05 -12.45 13.26
C CYS A 109 -3.78 -11.51 12.32
N ARG A 110 -3.34 -11.41 11.05
CA ARG A 110 -4.00 -10.57 10.05
C ARG A 110 -5.42 -11.06 9.74
N ARG A 111 -5.61 -12.37 9.55
CA ARG A 111 -6.94 -12.97 9.34
C ARG A 111 -7.88 -12.70 10.52
N LYS A 112 -7.38 -12.80 11.76
CA LYS A 112 -8.17 -12.50 12.96
C LYS A 112 -8.56 -11.03 13.06
N ALA A 113 -7.69 -10.11 12.62
CA ALA A 113 -8.00 -8.68 12.59
C ALA A 113 -9.07 -8.37 11.53
N GLU A 114 -8.93 -8.95 10.34
CA GLU A 114 -9.91 -8.81 9.24
C GLU A 114 -11.28 -9.39 9.61
N SER A 115 -11.33 -10.55 10.28
CA SER A 115 -12.60 -11.12 10.74
C SER A 115 -13.31 -10.26 11.80
N LYS A 116 -12.55 -9.51 12.62
CA LYS A 116 -13.12 -8.61 13.63
C LYS A 116 -13.59 -7.29 13.01
N ASN A 117 -12.90 -6.77 12.00
CA ASN A 117 -13.32 -5.59 11.26
C ASN A 117 -14.42 -5.88 10.22
N GLY A 118 -14.71 -7.15 9.94
CA GLY A 118 -15.73 -7.61 9.00
C GLY A 118 -17.18 -7.55 9.50
N SER A 119 -17.52 -6.67 10.45
CA SER A 119 -18.93 -6.38 10.80
C SER A 119 -19.56 -5.33 9.86
N GLY A 120 -19.22 -5.38 8.57
CA GLY A 120 -19.65 -4.42 7.56
C GLY A 120 -19.61 -5.05 6.18
N THR A 121 -20.73 -5.64 5.79
CA THR A 121 -21.05 -6.10 4.43
C THR A 121 -20.22 -7.29 3.92
N THR A 122 -20.62 -8.50 4.29
CA THR A 122 -20.35 -9.71 3.50
C THR A 122 -21.03 -9.54 2.13
N VAL A 123 -20.35 -8.91 1.18
CA VAL A 123 -20.68 -9.13 -0.24
C VAL A 123 -20.28 -10.57 -0.51
N LEU A 124 -21.24 -11.48 -0.36
CA LEU A 124 -21.13 -12.85 -0.82
C LEU A 124 -21.03 -12.81 -2.34
N TRP A 125 -19.80 -12.77 -2.85
CA TRP A 125 -19.48 -12.93 -4.28
C TRP A 125 -20.09 -14.20 -4.90
N ASN A 126 -20.53 -15.17 -4.08
CA ASN A 126 -21.29 -16.34 -4.51
C ASN A 126 -22.69 -16.03 -5.07
N ARG A 127 -23.29 -14.86 -4.80
CA ARG A 127 -24.67 -14.59 -5.23
C ARG A 127 -24.83 -14.13 -6.69
N VAL A 128 -23.74 -13.80 -7.38
CA VAL A 128 -23.79 -13.34 -8.78
C VAL A 128 -23.94 -14.52 -9.75
N PHE A 129 -23.50 -15.72 -9.37
CA PHE A 129 -23.46 -16.88 -10.27
C PHE A 129 -24.66 -17.84 -10.18
N ASP A 130 -25.50 -17.75 -9.13
CA ASP A 130 -26.60 -18.70 -8.92
C ASP A 130 -27.89 -18.36 -9.71
N ASN A 131 -28.01 -17.14 -10.27
CA ASN A 131 -29.22 -16.68 -10.97
C ASN A 131 -29.09 -16.58 -12.50
N ALA A 132 -28.06 -17.19 -13.10
CA ALA A 132 -28.06 -17.40 -14.55
C ALA A 132 -28.92 -18.63 -14.85
N GLU A 133 -30.22 -18.42 -15.05
CA GLU A 133 -31.06 -19.39 -15.76
C GLU A 133 -30.37 -19.70 -17.09
N VAL A 134 -29.85 -20.92 -17.20
CA VAL A 134 -29.25 -21.43 -18.43
C VAL A 134 -30.41 -21.67 -19.39
N ASP A 135 -30.65 -20.74 -20.30
CA ASP A 135 -31.51 -20.99 -21.46
C ASP A 135 -30.95 -22.19 -22.22
N SER A 136 -31.63 -23.33 -22.09
CA SER A 136 -31.32 -24.56 -22.82
C SER A 136 -31.72 -24.40 -24.29
N VAL A 137 -30.73 -24.51 -25.17
CA VAL A 137 -30.91 -24.68 -26.63
C VAL A 137 -31.59 -26.00 -26.95
#